data_AF-A0A972SNU2-F1
#
_entry.id   AF-A0A972SNU2-F1
#
_cell.length_a   1.000
_cell.length_b   1.000
_cell.length_c   1.000
_cell.angle_alpha   90.00
_cell.angle_beta   90.00
_cell.angle_gamma   90.00
#
_symmetry.space_group_name_H-M   'P 1'
#
loop_
_entity.id
_entity.type
_entity.pdbx_description
1 polymer ?
#
loop_
_entity_poly.entity_id
_entity_poly.type
_entity_poly.pdbx_seq_one_letter_code
_entity_poly.pdbx_strand_id
1 'polypeptide(L)'
;MFSTRAFLNSVATLLLLLFAIPSFAQSFRVQCPPTTPAHPTALPPGTGEPAYTRPSYTGQTSTSTGVINGAIKCQQISGGDGYATMGNGVQTYLFAFGPLSGLADIEAGNPGTEFASVFNTVGDPRTDPTYNGAVGLVPDPDSSPPGLLTGHVDPRPIMDIGVMNGNEPAPTMAIDEDDEFFLTLTNVGMIMRPDLFERHTVHFHGYPNASSFYDGVPDASVAINIGASFTYYYLAPDAGTYFWHCHITPPEHLQMGMVGQIFVRPRQNRVPGGASLYASLQQQQLDLRTACGNDILCTTPPPPKNSVLHGNNKSNTPTLYAYNDGDGSTAYDVEYPVQIHGFDPNFHFVGMTFNPEPFTDMKDKFFMLNGRSYPDTVNPNALSTPAADGVARFSQPLPTLINIPAGGRALLRISDLDVTEYQTLASLGIPMRVVGVNARLLRDMSGNDLTYKTNSITMGGGESMDVILDASDTTKYQPGAIYYLYTPNLDHLANDQENFGGLMTEVHICHAVDPTTKSCT
;
A
#
# COMPACT_ATOMS: atom_id res chain seq x y z
N MET A 1 66.99 7.20 -32.25
CA MET A 1 66.47 6.56 -31.03
C MET A 1 65.11 7.16 -30.73
N PHE A 2 64.04 6.55 -31.22
CA PHE A 2 62.68 6.97 -30.87
C PHE A 2 62.42 6.55 -29.42
N SER A 3 61.97 7.51 -28.59
CA SER A 3 61.72 7.30 -27.17
C SER A 3 60.64 6.23 -26.98
N THR A 4 61.05 5.04 -26.53
CA THR A 4 60.15 3.93 -26.17
C THR A 4 59.13 4.31 -25.10
N ARG A 5 59.37 5.39 -24.32
CA ARG A 5 58.41 5.92 -23.35
C ARG A 5 57.21 6.63 -23.98
N ALA A 6 57.36 7.28 -25.13
CA ALA A 6 56.24 7.94 -25.79
C ALA A 6 55.27 6.93 -26.40
N PHE A 7 55.79 5.85 -26.99
CA PHE A 7 54.99 4.81 -27.62
C PHE A 7 54.21 3.97 -26.59
N LEU A 8 54.82 3.66 -25.44
CA LEU A 8 54.14 2.94 -24.34
C LEU A 8 53.01 3.77 -23.71
N ASN A 9 53.20 5.08 -23.54
CA ASN A 9 52.16 5.95 -23.02
C ASN A 9 51.00 6.10 -24.03
N SER A 10 51.29 6.26 -25.33
CA SER A 10 50.25 6.35 -26.35
C SER A 10 49.44 5.06 -26.49
N VAL A 11 50.07 3.88 -26.34
CA VAL A 11 49.36 2.58 -26.35
C VAL A 11 48.49 2.41 -25.11
N ALA A 12 48.95 2.86 -23.93
CA ALA A 12 48.14 2.86 -22.71
C ALA A 12 46.93 3.82 -22.79
N THR A 13 47.12 5.02 -23.36
CA THR A 13 46.01 5.97 -23.58
C THR A 13 45.02 5.45 -24.63
N LEU A 14 45.51 4.80 -25.69
CA LEU A 14 44.66 4.19 -26.71
C LEU A 14 43.89 2.97 -26.16
N LEU A 15 44.51 2.16 -25.30
CA LEU A 15 43.83 1.07 -24.58
C LEU A 15 42.76 1.60 -23.61
N LEU A 16 43.03 2.68 -22.87
CA LEU A 16 42.04 3.35 -22.01
C LEU A 16 40.86 3.93 -22.80
N LEU A 17 41.09 4.42 -24.02
CA LEU A 17 40.04 4.92 -24.93
C LEU A 17 39.28 3.79 -25.64
N LEU A 18 39.93 2.65 -25.91
CA LEU A 18 39.30 1.46 -26.51
C LEU A 18 38.52 0.61 -25.50
N PHE A 19 38.78 0.78 -24.19
CA PHE A 19 38.02 0.20 -23.07
C PHE A 19 37.07 1.18 -22.39
N ALA A 20 36.90 2.38 -22.94
CA ALA A 20 35.72 3.20 -22.64
C ALA A 20 34.51 2.56 -23.32
N ILE A 21 34.13 1.38 -22.83
CA ILE A 21 32.78 0.85 -23.03
C ILE A 21 31.88 1.96 -22.48
N PRO A 22 30.91 2.50 -23.25
CA PRO A 22 29.90 3.33 -22.62
C PRO A 22 29.38 2.51 -21.46
N SER A 23 29.47 3.04 -20.23
CA SER A 23 28.65 2.54 -19.14
C SER A 23 27.27 2.35 -19.74
N PHE A 24 26.79 1.11 -19.84
CA PHE A 24 25.41 0.89 -20.21
C PHE A 24 24.61 1.78 -19.26
N ALA A 25 23.76 2.63 -19.84
CA ALA A 25 22.92 3.51 -19.07
C ALA A 25 22.24 2.67 -17.99
N GLN A 26 22.22 3.19 -16.76
CA GLN A 26 21.32 2.72 -15.71
C GLN A 26 19.95 2.50 -16.34
N SER A 27 19.57 1.23 -16.52
CA SER A 27 18.37 0.88 -17.27
C SER A 27 17.25 0.73 -16.27
N PHE A 28 16.61 1.85 -15.95
CA PHE A 28 15.27 1.76 -15.42
C PHE A 28 14.39 1.15 -16.52
N ARG A 29 13.57 0.21 -16.10
CA ARG A 29 12.55 -0.43 -16.93
C ARG A 29 11.28 -0.48 -16.11
N VAL A 30 10.23 0.12 -16.64
CA VAL A 30 8.91 0.20 -16.00
C VAL A 30 7.93 -0.42 -16.97
N GLN A 31 7.21 -1.45 -16.57
CA GLN A 31 6.33 -2.16 -17.48
C GLN A 31 5.05 -2.56 -16.77
N CYS A 32 3.93 -2.18 -17.39
CA CYS A 32 2.62 -2.73 -17.09
C CYS A 32 2.06 -3.39 -18.34
N PRO A 33 1.97 -4.73 -18.40
CA PRO A 33 1.44 -5.39 -19.58
C PRO A 33 -0.05 -5.06 -19.76
N PRO A 34 -0.53 -4.71 -20.96
CA PRO A 34 -1.96 -4.54 -21.20
C PRO A 34 -2.70 -5.88 -21.25
N THR A 35 -1.96 -6.99 -21.42
CA THR A 35 -2.48 -8.36 -21.50
C THR A 35 -1.46 -9.35 -20.94
N THR A 36 -1.94 -10.44 -20.38
CA THR A 36 -1.13 -11.60 -19.93
C THR A 36 -1.79 -12.89 -20.43
N PRO A 37 -1.18 -14.07 -20.21
CA PRO A 37 -1.87 -15.34 -20.46
C PRO A 37 -3.17 -15.51 -19.64
N ALA A 38 -3.26 -14.93 -18.45
CA ALA A 38 -4.48 -14.94 -17.63
C ALA A 38 -5.50 -13.89 -18.10
N HIS A 39 -5.02 -12.77 -18.67
CA HIS A 39 -5.81 -11.66 -19.19
C HIS A 39 -5.48 -11.43 -20.69
N PRO A 40 -5.91 -12.32 -21.60
CA PRO A 40 -5.52 -12.25 -23.02
C PRO A 40 -6.12 -11.07 -23.80
N THR A 41 -7.05 -10.33 -23.21
CA THR A 41 -7.69 -9.16 -23.81
C THR A 41 -7.56 -7.99 -22.85
N ALA A 42 -7.07 -6.86 -23.35
CA ALA A 42 -6.88 -5.66 -22.55
C ALA A 42 -8.24 -5.10 -22.10
N LEU A 43 -8.32 -4.68 -20.84
CA LEU A 43 -9.48 -3.98 -20.32
C LEU A 43 -9.58 -2.60 -20.99
N PRO A 44 -10.75 -2.22 -21.53
CA PRO A 44 -10.93 -0.89 -22.11
C PRO A 44 -10.68 0.23 -21.10
N PRO A 45 -10.19 1.41 -21.52
CA PRO A 45 -10.07 2.55 -20.62
C PRO A 45 -11.39 2.92 -19.93
N GLY A 46 -11.32 3.22 -18.63
CA GLY A 46 -12.48 3.59 -17.82
C GLY A 46 -13.37 2.42 -17.36
N THR A 47 -13.02 1.17 -17.69
CA THR A 47 -13.68 0.01 -17.08
C THR A 47 -13.13 -0.24 -15.68
N GLY A 48 -14.01 -0.43 -14.70
CA GLY A 48 -13.61 -0.92 -13.39
C GLY A 48 -13.33 -2.43 -13.37
N GLU A 49 -13.24 -2.97 -12.16
CA GLU A 49 -13.00 -4.39 -11.95
C GLU A 49 -14.06 -5.30 -12.62
N PRO A 50 -13.66 -6.38 -13.29
CA PRO A 50 -14.60 -7.35 -13.85
C PRO A 50 -15.48 -7.99 -12.78
N ALA A 51 -16.74 -8.26 -13.12
CA ALA A 51 -17.66 -8.94 -12.20
C ALA A 51 -17.19 -10.36 -11.89
N TYR A 52 -17.37 -10.81 -10.64
CA TYR A 52 -17.19 -12.23 -10.33
C TYR A 52 -18.39 -13.00 -10.88
N THR A 53 -18.14 -13.91 -11.83
CA THR A 53 -19.22 -14.69 -12.46
C THR A 53 -19.20 -16.16 -12.05
N ARG A 54 -18.03 -16.81 -12.14
CA ARG A 54 -17.82 -18.26 -11.95
C ARG A 54 -16.36 -18.54 -11.59
N PRO A 55 -16.02 -19.77 -11.14
CA PRO A 55 -14.63 -20.17 -10.92
C PRO A 55 -13.71 -19.90 -12.12
N SER A 56 -12.52 -19.38 -11.86
CA SER A 56 -11.47 -19.26 -12.88
C SER A 56 -10.73 -20.59 -13.10
N TYR A 57 -10.77 -21.50 -12.13
CA TYR A 57 -10.14 -22.82 -12.18
C TYR A 57 -11.10 -23.91 -11.71
N THR A 58 -11.02 -25.09 -12.33
CA THR A 58 -11.95 -26.21 -12.04
C THR A 58 -11.23 -27.54 -11.72
N GLY A 59 -9.91 -27.56 -11.54
CA GLY A 59 -9.15 -28.78 -11.30
C GLY A 59 -7.68 -28.57 -10.91
N GLN A 60 -7.12 -29.46 -10.08
CA GLN A 60 -5.72 -29.38 -9.58
C GLN A 60 -4.66 -29.51 -10.70
N THR A 61 -5.07 -30.01 -11.87
CA THR A 61 -4.23 -30.21 -13.06
C THR A 61 -4.85 -29.61 -14.33
N SER A 62 -5.90 -28.77 -14.24
CA SER A 62 -6.68 -28.31 -15.40
C SER A 62 -6.42 -26.87 -15.83
N THR A 63 -6.64 -26.64 -17.12
CA THR A 63 -6.73 -25.34 -17.82
C THR A 63 -7.65 -24.36 -17.10
N SER A 64 -7.26 -23.08 -17.11
CA SER A 64 -8.15 -21.94 -16.82
C SER A 64 -9.48 -22.12 -17.56
N THR A 65 -10.60 -21.78 -16.92
CA THR A 65 -11.93 -21.80 -17.55
C THR A 65 -12.06 -20.74 -18.65
N GLY A 66 -11.04 -19.91 -18.86
CA GLY A 66 -11.06 -18.73 -19.71
C GLY A 66 -11.83 -17.57 -19.07
N VAL A 67 -12.30 -17.74 -17.83
CA VAL A 67 -13.02 -16.69 -17.09
C VAL A 67 -12.02 -15.79 -16.41
N ILE A 68 -11.99 -14.54 -16.87
CA ILE A 68 -11.20 -13.45 -16.32
C ILE A 68 -12.06 -12.76 -15.27
N ASN A 69 -11.82 -13.06 -14.00
CA ASN A 69 -12.52 -12.40 -12.90
C ASN A 69 -11.73 -11.19 -12.37
N GLY A 70 -10.41 -11.11 -12.53
CA GLY A 70 -9.61 -9.98 -12.05
C GLY A 70 -9.19 -9.04 -13.17
N ALA A 71 -8.34 -8.09 -12.82
CA ALA A 71 -7.69 -7.16 -13.73
C ALA A 71 -6.15 -7.27 -13.67
N ILE A 72 -5.49 -6.54 -14.56
CA ILE A 72 -4.06 -6.23 -14.42
C ILE A 72 -3.96 -4.86 -13.74
N LYS A 73 -3.37 -4.85 -12.55
CA LYS A 73 -3.01 -3.64 -11.79
C LYS A 73 -1.50 -3.44 -11.78
N CYS A 74 -1.09 -2.18 -11.76
CA CYS A 74 0.32 -1.81 -11.81
C CYS A 74 0.60 -0.61 -10.92
N GLN A 75 1.80 -0.56 -10.37
CA GLN A 75 2.28 0.61 -9.63
C GLN A 75 3.78 0.73 -9.76
N GLN A 76 4.28 1.96 -9.75
CA GLN A 76 5.69 2.28 -9.70
C GLN A 76 5.98 3.09 -8.44
N ILE A 77 7.02 2.71 -7.71
CA ILE A 77 7.50 3.39 -6.52
C ILE A 77 9.01 3.63 -6.62
N SER A 78 9.50 4.66 -5.94
CA SER A 78 10.91 4.87 -5.70
C SER A 78 11.33 4.29 -4.36
N GLY A 79 12.59 3.88 -4.22
CA GLY A 79 13.27 3.73 -2.94
C GLY A 79 14.37 4.78 -2.84
N GLY A 80 14.39 5.56 -1.77
CA GLY A 80 15.32 6.66 -1.57
C GLY A 80 15.10 7.34 -0.22
N ASP A 81 15.27 8.66 -0.19
CA ASP A 81 15.11 9.46 1.02
C ASP A 81 13.99 10.51 0.92
N GLY A 82 13.69 11.13 2.06
CA GLY A 82 12.65 12.14 2.19
C GLY A 82 12.67 12.83 3.55
N TYR A 83 11.64 13.63 3.78
CA TYR A 83 11.37 14.26 5.07
C TYR A 83 9.88 14.19 5.37
N ALA A 84 9.53 14.02 6.65
CA ALA A 84 8.17 14.21 7.17
C ALA A 84 8.17 15.29 8.25
N THR A 85 7.04 15.96 8.42
CA THR A 85 6.84 16.95 9.48
C THR A 85 6.02 16.30 10.58
N MET A 86 6.59 16.23 11.79
CA MET A 86 5.95 15.65 12.96
C MET A 86 4.94 16.62 13.57
N GLY A 87 4.06 16.12 14.46
CA GLY A 87 2.96 16.91 15.03
C GLY A 87 3.34 18.15 15.86
N ASN A 88 4.62 18.31 16.23
CA ASN A 88 5.16 19.52 16.87
C ASN A 88 5.91 20.45 15.88
N GLY A 89 5.85 20.15 14.58
CA GLY A 89 6.52 20.88 13.50
C GLY A 89 7.99 20.51 13.26
N VAL A 90 8.55 19.55 14.00
CA VAL A 90 9.92 19.07 13.76
C VAL A 90 9.95 18.29 12.45
N GLN A 91 10.92 18.62 11.58
CA GLN A 91 11.19 17.84 10.38
C GLN A 91 12.08 16.65 10.72
N THR A 92 11.65 15.47 10.28
CA THR A 92 12.32 14.20 10.51
C THR A 92 12.77 13.62 9.17
N TYR A 93 14.03 13.25 9.07
CA TYR A 93 14.62 12.63 7.89
C TYR A 93 14.17 11.18 7.74
N LEU A 94 13.95 10.71 6.50
CA LEU A 94 13.42 9.39 6.20
C LEU A 94 14.31 8.61 5.23
N PHE A 95 14.33 7.29 5.41
CA PHE A 95 14.49 6.34 4.31
C PHE A 95 13.10 5.85 3.97
N ALA A 96 12.65 6.10 2.74
CA ALA A 96 11.24 5.94 2.44
C ALA A 96 11.01 5.53 0.99
N PHE A 97 9.83 4.97 0.77
CA PHE A 97 9.32 4.76 -0.57
C PHE A 97 8.56 5.99 -1.03
N GLY A 98 8.78 6.43 -2.27
CA GLY A 98 8.05 7.53 -2.89
C GLY A 98 7.16 7.05 -4.04
N PRO A 99 6.09 7.78 -4.38
CA PRO A 99 5.24 7.41 -5.50
C PRO A 99 5.87 7.83 -6.85
N LEU A 100 5.78 6.95 -7.84
CA LEU A 100 6.16 7.21 -9.24
C LEU A 100 5.03 6.84 -10.22
N SER A 101 3.83 6.57 -9.72
CA SER A 101 2.58 6.43 -10.47
C SER A 101 1.40 6.67 -9.51
N GLY A 102 0.19 6.86 -10.03
CA GLY A 102 -1.00 7.09 -9.21
C GLY A 102 -0.90 8.33 -8.33
N LEU A 103 -0.19 9.37 -8.79
CA LEU A 103 0.18 10.53 -7.98
C LEU A 103 -1.03 11.32 -7.51
N ALA A 104 -1.97 11.64 -8.42
CA ALA A 104 -3.18 12.38 -8.07
C ALA A 104 -4.12 11.55 -7.19
N ASP A 105 -4.14 10.22 -7.38
CA ASP A 105 -4.90 9.31 -6.54
C ASP A 105 -4.35 9.29 -5.11
N ILE A 106 -3.04 9.18 -4.95
CA ILE A 106 -2.38 9.21 -3.63
C ILE A 106 -2.58 10.57 -2.95
N GLU A 107 -2.47 11.69 -3.69
CA GLU A 107 -2.74 13.03 -3.14
C GLU A 107 -4.20 13.15 -2.66
N ALA A 108 -5.14 12.52 -3.36
CA ALA A 108 -6.55 12.44 -2.97
C ALA A 108 -6.83 11.41 -1.85
N GLY A 109 -5.80 10.74 -1.32
CA GLY A 109 -5.92 9.72 -0.27
C GLY A 109 -6.43 8.36 -0.77
N ASN A 110 -6.38 8.12 -2.08
CA ASN A 110 -6.70 6.84 -2.70
C ASN A 110 -5.43 5.97 -2.86
N PRO A 111 -5.59 4.64 -3.00
CA PRO A 111 -4.46 3.76 -3.32
C PRO A 111 -3.83 4.11 -4.68
N GLY A 112 -2.50 4.04 -4.78
CA GLY A 112 -1.77 4.38 -6.02
C GLY A 112 -1.67 3.26 -7.06
N THR A 113 -2.41 2.16 -6.86
CA THR A 113 -2.47 1.03 -7.78
C THR A 113 -3.40 1.35 -8.94
N GLU A 114 -2.88 1.26 -10.16
CA GLU A 114 -3.56 1.72 -11.37
C GLU A 114 -3.89 0.57 -12.33
N PHE A 115 -4.99 0.70 -13.07
CA PHE A 115 -5.22 -0.17 -14.22
C PHE A 115 -4.15 0.06 -15.29
N ALA A 116 -3.85 -0.97 -16.09
CA ALA A 116 -2.90 -0.85 -17.19
C ALA A 116 -3.22 0.26 -18.19
N SER A 117 -4.50 0.63 -18.36
CA SER A 117 -4.93 1.72 -19.23
C SER A 117 -4.57 3.12 -18.70
N VAL A 118 -4.51 3.29 -17.37
CA VAL A 118 -4.07 4.54 -16.72
C VAL A 118 -2.56 4.54 -16.59
N PHE A 119 -1.98 3.46 -16.05
CA PHE A 119 -0.54 3.32 -15.80
C PHE A 119 0.30 3.57 -17.06
N ASN A 120 -0.15 3.07 -18.22
CA ASN A 120 0.54 3.22 -19.50
C ASN A 120 0.23 4.53 -20.23
N THR A 121 -0.37 5.52 -19.57
CA THR A 121 -0.54 6.86 -20.16
C THR A 121 0.77 7.62 -20.06
N VAL A 122 1.30 8.08 -21.20
CA VAL A 122 2.53 8.91 -21.24
C VAL A 122 2.21 10.33 -20.82
N GLY A 123 2.97 10.87 -19.88
CA GLY A 123 2.86 12.26 -19.43
C GLY A 123 4.00 12.67 -18.49
N ASP A 124 3.91 13.89 -17.95
CA ASP A 124 4.90 14.45 -17.03
C ASP A 124 4.21 15.19 -15.89
N PRO A 125 4.30 14.68 -14.64
CA PRO A 125 3.61 15.27 -13.48
C PRO A 125 4.11 16.68 -13.14
N ARG A 126 5.28 17.10 -13.65
CA ARG A 126 5.78 18.47 -13.45
C ARG A 126 4.97 19.51 -14.21
N THR A 127 4.22 19.08 -15.23
CA THR A 127 3.41 19.95 -16.09
C THR A 127 1.92 19.67 -16.00
N ASP A 128 1.52 18.51 -15.49
CA ASP A 128 0.13 18.10 -15.30
C ASP A 128 -0.07 17.52 -13.89
N PRO A 129 -0.69 18.27 -12.97
CA PRO A 129 -0.95 17.80 -11.61
C PRO A 129 -2.00 16.68 -11.55
N THR A 130 -2.73 16.41 -12.63
CA THR A 130 -3.73 15.32 -12.70
C THR A 130 -3.15 14.01 -13.26
N TYR A 131 -1.85 13.97 -13.48
CA TYR A 131 -1.17 12.81 -14.06
C TYR A 131 -1.08 11.62 -13.09
N ASN A 132 -1.63 10.48 -13.50
CA ASN A 132 -1.59 9.21 -12.75
C ASN A 132 -0.77 8.09 -13.40
N GLY A 133 -0.31 8.28 -14.64
CA GLY A 133 0.52 7.27 -15.33
C GLY A 133 1.86 7.04 -14.65
N ALA A 134 2.63 6.05 -15.12
CA ALA A 134 3.96 5.79 -14.57
C ALA A 134 4.96 6.84 -15.04
N VAL A 135 5.78 7.34 -14.12
CA VAL A 135 6.73 8.42 -14.39
C VAL A 135 7.88 7.91 -15.27
N GLY A 136 8.17 8.67 -16.32
CA GLY A 136 9.29 8.42 -17.21
C GLY A 136 8.98 7.47 -18.38
N LEU A 137 7.76 6.92 -18.50
CA LEU A 137 7.39 6.12 -19.67
C LEU A 137 7.49 6.93 -20.97
N VAL A 138 8.16 6.35 -21.97
CA VAL A 138 8.26 6.94 -23.31
C VAL A 138 7.98 5.90 -24.40
N PRO A 139 7.38 6.30 -25.54
CA PRO A 139 7.26 5.42 -26.70
C PRO A 139 8.63 4.92 -27.15
N ASP A 140 8.75 3.61 -27.34
CA ASP A 140 9.99 2.98 -27.80
C ASP A 140 10.21 3.30 -29.29
N PRO A 141 11.29 4.01 -29.65
CA PRO A 141 11.59 4.39 -31.03
C PRO A 141 11.90 3.18 -31.92
N ASP A 142 12.37 2.07 -31.33
CA ASP A 142 12.79 0.85 -32.02
C ASP A 142 11.69 -0.23 -32.00
N SER A 143 10.55 0.06 -31.38
CA SER A 143 9.43 -0.88 -31.34
C SER A 143 8.80 -1.13 -32.72
N SER A 144 8.23 -2.32 -32.89
CA SER A 144 7.45 -2.69 -34.07
C SER A 144 6.10 -3.27 -33.65
N PRO A 145 4.97 -2.60 -33.95
CA PRO A 145 4.87 -1.28 -34.61
C PRO A 145 5.56 -0.15 -33.83
N PRO A 146 6.01 0.94 -34.51
CA PRO A 146 6.65 2.07 -33.84
C PRO A 146 5.76 2.76 -32.81
N GLY A 147 6.38 3.25 -31.73
CA GLY A 147 5.72 4.03 -30.68
C GLY A 147 5.00 3.21 -29.61
N LEU A 148 5.28 1.91 -29.50
CA LEU A 148 4.78 1.10 -28.39
C LEU A 148 5.52 1.38 -27.09
N LEU A 149 4.82 1.21 -25.96
CA LEU A 149 5.43 1.22 -24.64
C LEU A 149 5.96 -0.18 -24.32
N THR A 150 7.24 -0.40 -24.54
CA THR A 150 7.92 -1.69 -24.26
C THR A 150 8.61 -1.73 -22.89
N GLY A 151 8.38 -0.67 -22.11
CA GLY A 151 8.98 -0.39 -20.82
C GLY A 151 10.29 0.40 -20.89
N HIS A 152 10.62 0.96 -22.06
CA HIS A 152 11.62 2.03 -22.15
C HIS A 152 11.18 3.24 -21.33
N VAL A 153 12.13 3.81 -20.61
CA VAL A 153 11.90 5.00 -19.79
C VAL A 153 12.99 6.03 -19.98
N ASP A 154 12.62 7.30 -19.79
CA ASP A 154 13.55 8.38 -19.53
C ASP A 154 13.88 8.37 -18.02
N PRO A 155 15.15 8.13 -17.62
CA PRO A 155 15.52 8.13 -16.21
C PRO A 155 15.40 9.52 -15.56
N ARG A 156 15.46 10.60 -16.35
CA ARG A 156 15.47 11.95 -15.78
C ARG A 156 14.17 12.29 -15.02
N PRO A 157 12.96 12.16 -15.60
CA PRO A 157 11.72 12.37 -14.84
C PRO A 157 11.63 11.52 -13.57
N ILE A 158 12.10 10.27 -13.62
CA ILE A 158 12.12 9.37 -12.45
C ILE A 158 13.00 9.92 -11.34
N MET A 159 14.21 10.38 -11.67
CA MET A 159 15.12 10.97 -10.69
C MET A 159 14.63 12.34 -10.19
N ASP A 160 14.12 13.19 -11.10
CA ASP A 160 13.63 14.53 -10.77
C ASP A 160 12.41 14.47 -9.80
N ILE A 161 11.57 13.43 -9.92
CA ILE A 161 10.40 13.23 -9.07
C ILE A 161 10.69 12.35 -7.85
N GLY A 162 11.45 11.27 -8.02
CA GLY A 162 11.59 10.24 -6.98
C GLY A 162 12.56 10.61 -5.86
N VAL A 163 13.58 11.43 -6.14
CA VAL A 163 14.58 11.84 -5.15
C VAL A 163 13.96 12.82 -4.13
N MET A 164 14.25 12.63 -2.84
CA MET A 164 13.66 13.39 -1.72
C MET A 164 12.14 13.28 -1.58
N ASN A 165 11.48 12.39 -2.33
CA ASN A 165 10.03 12.27 -2.40
C ASN A 165 9.49 11.06 -1.62
N GLY A 166 10.19 10.68 -0.56
CA GLY A 166 9.74 9.63 0.35
C GLY A 166 8.42 9.99 1.05
N ASN A 167 7.54 9.01 1.18
CA ASN A 167 6.29 9.12 1.94
C ASN A 167 6.35 8.26 3.21
N GLU A 168 5.66 8.73 4.24
CA GLU A 168 5.37 8.00 5.46
C GLU A 168 3.86 8.10 5.75
N PRO A 169 3.11 6.99 5.69
CA PRO A 169 3.46 5.70 5.12
C PRO A 169 3.93 5.78 3.67
N ALA A 170 4.61 4.74 3.23
CA ALA A 170 4.80 4.47 1.82
C ALA A 170 3.45 4.44 1.05
N PRO A 171 3.46 4.67 -0.27
CA PRO A 171 2.26 4.70 -1.10
C PRO A 171 1.33 3.51 -0.83
N THR A 172 0.10 3.80 -0.41
CA THR A 172 -0.89 2.74 -0.12
C THR A 172 -1.27 2.02 -1.40
N MET A 173 -1.40 0.71 -1.30
CA MET A 173 -1.77 -0.16 -2.41
C MET A 173 -3.10 -0.85 -2.12
N ALA A 174 -3.93 -1.00 -3.14
CA ALA A 174 -5.14 -1.79 -3.04
C ALA A 174 -5.38 -2.59 -4.32
N ILE A 175 -5.62 -3.88 -4.16
CA ILE A 175 -5.96 -4.77 -5.26
C ILE A 175 -7.24 -5.53 -4.92
N ASP A 176 -7.81 -6.20 -5.90
CA ASP A 176 -8.98 -7.04 -5.74
C ASP A 176 -8.54 -8.50 -5.93
N GLU A 177 -9.17 -9.43 -5.23
CA GLU A 177 -8.91 -10.86 -5.45
C GLU A 177 -9.04 -11.19 -6.94
N ASP A 178 -8.18 -12.08 -7.44
CA ASP A 178 -8.00 -12.44 -8.85
C ASP A 178 -7.13 -11.50 -9.71
N ASP A 179 -6.71 -10.34 -9.20
CA ASP A 179 -5.83 -9.43 -9.94
C ASP A 179 -4.42 -10.00 -10.16
N GLU A 180 -3.83 -9.70 -11.31
CA GLU A 180 -2.38 -9.73 -11.48
C GLU A 180 -1.81 -8.34 -11.17
N PHE A 181 -0.86 -8.28 -10.24
CA PHE A 181 -0.25 -7.04 -9.79
C PHE A 181 1.23 -6.96 -10.19
N PHE A 182 1.60 -5.91 -10.93
CA PHE A 182 2.97 -5.61 -11.33
C PHE A 182 3.48 -4.37 -10.58
N LEU A 183 4.42 -4.57 -9.67
CA LEU A 183 5.00 -3.48 -8.87
C LEU A 183 6.43 -3.22 -9.31
N THR A 184 6.72 -2.03 -9.83
CA THR A 184 8.08 -1.62 -10.16
C THR A 184 8.70 -0.80 -9.02
N LEU A 185 9.75 -1.32 -8.39
CA LEU A 185 10.60 -0.55 -7.48
C LEU A 185 11.77 0.05 -8.27
N THR A 186 11.94 1.36 -8.18
CA THR A 186 13.08 2.09 -8.75
C THR A 186 13.94 2.69 -7.63
N ASN A 187 15.16 2.22 -7.44
CA ASN A 187 16.03 2.78 -6.42
C ASN A 187 16.70 4.05 -6.95
N VAL A 188 16.27 5.21 -6.45
CA VAL A 188 16.77 6.53 -6.85
C VAL A 188 17.95 7.00 -5.99
N GLY A 189 18.31 6.23 -4.95
CA GLY A 189 19.36 6.56 -4.00
C GLY A 189 18.96 7.63 -2.99
N MET A 190 19.88 7.90 -2.06
CA MET A 190 19.70 8.87 -0.99
C MET A 190 20.62 10.07 -1.25
N ILE A 191 20.06 11.24 -1.56
CA ILE A 191 20.85 12.44 -1.83
C ILE A 191 21.37 13.10 -0.55
N MET A 192 20.68 12.92 0.58
CA MET A 192 21.12 13.41 1.89
C MET A 192 22.22 12.53 2.49
N ARG A 193 22.24 11.24 2.14
CA ARG A 193 23.25 10.27 2.52
C ARG A 193 23.90 9.63 1.27
N PRO A 194 24.64 10.40 0.45
CA PRO A 194 25.21 9.92 -0.80
C PRO A 194 26.34 8.89 -0.60
N ASP A 195 26.78 8.68 0.64
CA ASP A 195 27.72 7.63 1.06
C ASP A 195 27.05 6.26 1.22
N LEU A 196 25.74 6.22 1.38
CA LEU A 196 24.96 5.00 1.52
C LEU A 196 24.58 4.46 0.16
N PHE A 197 25.25 3.37 -0.26
CA PHE A 197 24.93 2.63 -1.48
C PHE A 197 23.90 1.53 -1.23
N GLU A 198 22.89 1.86 -0.45
CA GLU A 198 21.94 0.86 -0.01
C GLU A 198 21.02 0.40 -1.13
N ARG A 199 20.68 -0.88 -1.01
CA ARG A 199 19.70 -1.51 -1.85
C ARG A 199 18.36 -1.39 -1.15
N HIS A 200 17.29 -1.56 -1.90
CA HIS A 200 15.96 -1.71 -1.33
C HIS A 200 15.26 -2.91 -1.93
N THR A 201 14.28 -3.44 -1.21
CA THR A 201 13.39 -4.52 -1.64
C THR A 201 11.95 -4.18 -1.28
N VAL A 202 11.00 -4.94 -1.82
CA VAL A 202 9.61 -4.93 -1.36
C VAL A 202 9.26 -6.32 -0.85
N HIS A 203 8.97 -6.42 0.45
CA HIS A 203 8.49 -7.64 1.10
C HIS A 203 7.06 -7.45 1.59
N PHE A 204 6.20 -8.43 1.35
CA PHE A 204 4.80 -8.45 1.78
C PHE A 204 4.60 -9.48 2.90
N HIS A 205 4.20 -9.02 4.09
CA HIS A 205 3.86 -9.93 5.19
C HIS A 205 2.49 -10.57 4.95
N GLY A 206 2.41 -11.90 5.11
CA GLY A 206 1.18 -12.68 4.96
C GLY A 206 0.81 -13.01 3.50
N TYR A 207 1.55 -12.49 2.53
CA TYR A 207 1.29 -12.70 1.11
C TYR A 207 1.90 -14.04 0.63
N PRO A 208 1.08 -15.00 0.12
CA PRO A 208 1.60 -16.24 -0.45
C PRO A 208 2.23 -15.98 -1.82
N ASN A 209 3.50 -15.57 -1.82
CA ASN A 209 4.23 -15.29 -3.05
C ASN A 209 4.37 -16.54 -3.93
N ALA A 210 4.16 -16.38 -5.24
CA ALA A 210 4.25 -17.48 -6.21
C ALA A 210 5.66 -18.09 -6.30
N SER A 211 6.68 -17.31 -5.95
CA SER A 211 8.08 -17.71 -5.88
C SER A 211 8.79 -16.89 -4.82
N SER A 212 9.74 -17.51 -4.10
CA SER A 212 10.64 -16.80 -3.18
C SER A 212 11.43 -15.68 -3.85
N PHE A 213 11.60 -15.75 -5.17
CA PHE A 213 12.28 -14.72 -5.96
C PHE A 213 11.58 -13.34 -5.89
N TYR A 214 10.25 -13.32 -5.70
CA TYR A 214 9.46 -12.08 -5.56
C TYR A 214 9.13 -11.73 -4.11
N ASP A 215 9.71 -12.46 -3.14
CA ASP A 215 9.37 -12.31 -1.74
C ASP A 215 10.00 -11.06 -1.10
N GLY A 216 11.08 -10.52 -1.67
CA GLY A 216 11.72 -9.31 -1.15
C GLY A 216 12.69 -9.53 0.02
N VAL A 217 12.84 -10.76 0.52
CA VAL A 217 13.91 -11.13 1.46
C VAL A 217 15.23 -11.25 0.68
N PRO A 218 16.24 -10.40 0.92
CA PRO A 218 17.38 -10.22 0.03
C PRO A 218 18.26 -11.46 -0.13
N ASP A 219 18.25 -12.39 0.82
CA ASP A 219 19.01 -13.65 0.74
C ASP A 219 18.41 -14.66 -0.25
N ALA A 220 17.11 -14.51 -0.56
CA ALA A 220 16.34 -15.42 -1.41
C ALA A 220 15.68 -14.73 -2.63
N SER A 221 15.80 -13.40 -2.73
CA SER A 221 15.15 -12.56 -3.74
C SER A 221 16.10 -11.48 -4.29
N VAL A 222 15.59 -10.61 -5.17
CA VAL A 222 16.38 -9.53 -5.77
C VAL A 222 16.40 -8.30 -4.87
N ALA A 223 17.60 -7.81 -4.57
CA ALA A 223 17.83 -6.50 -3.97
C ALA A 223 18.22 -5.47 -5.03
N ILE A 224 17.52 -4.33 -5.06
CA ILE A 224 17.62 -3.35 -6.15
C ILE A 224 18.68 -2.31 -5.79
N ASN A 225 19.76 -2.27 -6.58
CA ASN A 225 20.83 -1.27 -6.42
C ASN A 225 20.37 0.12 -6.87
N ILE A 226 21.04 1.16 -6.36
CA ILE A 226 20.86 2.54 -6.80
C ILE A 226 21.00 2.66 -8.31
N GLY A 227 20.05 3.35 -8.94
CA GLY A 227 19.98 3.53 -10.38
C GLY A 227 19.52 2.28 -11.14
N ALA A 228 18.93 1.30 -10.45
CA ALA A 228 18.25 0.18 -11.09
C ALA A 228 16.76 0.16 -10.74
N SER A 229 15.97 -0.51 -11.58
CA SER A 229 14.60 -0.85 -11.25
C SER A 229 14.35 -2.35 -11.43
N PHE A 230 13.33 -2.84 -10.74
CA PHE A 230 12.87 -4.21 -10.84
C PHE A 230 11.35 -4.26 -10.73
N THR A 231 10.72 -5.06 -11.59
CA THR A 231 9.27 -5.29 -11.54
C THR A 231 8.99 -6.63 -10.88
N TYR A 232 8.35 -6.57 -9.73
CA TYR A 232 7.74 -7.70 -9.06
C TYR A 232 6.44 -8.11 -9.76
N TYR A 233 6.13 -9.40 -9.71
CA TYR A 233 4.86 -9.94 -10.16
C TYR A 233 4.18 -10.68 -9.01
N TYR A 234 2.93 -10.33 -8.77
CA TYR A 234 2.09 -10.95 -7.77
C TYR A 234 0.74 -11.34 -8.36
N LEU A 235 0.17 -12.44 -7.87
CA LEU A 235 -1.24 -12.75 -8.03
C LEU A 235 -1.93 -12.39 -6.72
N ALA A 236 -3.04 -11.65 -6.76
CA ALA A 236 -3.77 -11.23 -5.57
C ALA A 236 -4.13 -12.45 -4.71
N PRO A 237 -3.84 -12.42 -3.40
CA PRO A 237 -4.14 -13.49 -2.47
C PRO A 237 -5.59 -13.37 -2.02
N ASP A 238 -5.93 -14.06 -0.93
CA ASP A 238 -7.24 -13.91 -0.30
C ASP A 238 -7.48 -12.47 0.18
N ALA A 239 -8.75 -12.08 0.27
CA ALA A 239 -9.14 -10.78 0.80
C ALA A 239 -8.64 -10.57 2.24
N GLY A 240 -8.18 -9.36 2.54
CA GLY A 240 -7.71 -9.00 3.87
C GLY A 240 -6.74 -7.81 3.87
N THR A 241 -6.33 -7.42 5.07
CA THR A 241 -5.34 -6.35 5.27
C THR A 241 -3.95 -6.93 5.48
N TYR A 242 -3.04 -6.58 4.57
CA TYR A 242 -1.63 -6.91 4.58
C TYR A 242 -0.80 -5.64 4.76
N PHE A 243 0.51 -5.80 4.78
CA PHE A 243 1.44 -4.68 4.87
C PHE A 243 2.77 -5.09 4.26
N TRP A 244 3.59 -4.09 3.97
CA TRP A 244 4.81 -4.25 3.22
C TRP A 244 5.92 -3.34 3.71
N HIS A 245 7.15 -3.76 3.50
CA HIS A 245 8.31 -3.01 3.93
C HIS A 245 9.58 -3.41 3.17
N CYS A 246 10.63 -2.62 3.34
CA CYS A 246 11.96 -3.01 2.89
C CYS A 246 12.54 -4.10 3.80
N HIS A 247 13.28 -5.05 3.21
CA HIS A 247 13.95 -6.12 3.96
C HIS A 247 15.49 -6.00 3.93
N ILE A 248 16.00 -4.85 3.48
CA ILE A 248 17.40 -4.45 3.67
C ILE A 248 17.50 -3.79 5.04
N THR A 249 18.49 -4.21 5.84
CA THR A 249 18.71 -3.75 7.24
C THR A 249 17.40 -3.45 8.00
N PRO A 250 16.46 -4.42 8.12
CA PRO A 250 15.06 -4.12 8.45
C PRO A 250 14.86 -3.21 9.67
N PRO A 251 15.55 -3.38 10.82
CA PRO A 251 15.34 -2.48 11.95
C PRO A 251 15.59 -1.00 11.64
N GLU A 252 16.54 -0.69 10.75
CA GLU A 252 16.82 0.67 10.31
C GLU A 252 15.81 1.13 9.26
N HIS A 253 15.60 0.36 8.20
CA HIS A 253 14.73 0.79 7.10
C HIS A 253 13.27 0.93 7.54
N LEU A 254 12.79 0.06 8.43
CA LEU A 254 11.45 0.20 8.99
C LEU A 254 11.36 1.45 9.85
N GLN A 255 12.26 1.60 10.83
CA GLN A 255 12.28 2.76 11.71
C GLN A 255 12.39 4.07 10.94
N MET A 256 13.13 4.09 9.82
CA MET A 256 13.34 5.29 9.02
C MET A 256 12.18 5.61 8.05
N GLY A 257 11.14 4.78 7.96
CA GLY A 257 9.91 5.05 7.19
C GLY A 257 9.68 4.18 5.93
N MET A 258 10.41 3.07 5.74
CA MET A 258 10.19 2.15 4.63
C MET A 258 9.09 1.13 4.94
N VAL A 259 7.92 1.64 5.36
CA VAL A 259 6.76 0.87 5.79
C VAL A 259 5.52 1.29 5.01
N GLY A 260 4.67 0.34 4.63
CA GLY A 260 3.52 0.61 3.79
C GLY A 260 2.39 -0.39 3.98
N GLN A 261 1.19 0.03 3.61
CA GLN A 261 -0.01 -0.80 3.72
C GLN A 261 -0.48 -1.28 2.35
N ILE A 262 -0.95 -2.53 2.30
CA ILE A 262 -1.65 -3.07 1.13
C ILE A 262 -2.86 -3.88 1.58
N PHE A 263 -3.99 -3.72 0.90
CA PHE A 263 -5.16 -4.55 1.18
C PHE A 263 -5.81 -5.11 -0.08
N VAL A 264 -6.47 -6.24 0.12
CA VAL A 264 -7.10 -7.02 -0.95
C VAL A 264 -8.60 -7.03 -0.71
N ARG A 265 -9.36 -6.57 -1.70
CA ARG A 265 -10.82 -6.54 -1.64
C ARG A 265 -11.42 -7.87 -2.10
N PRO A 266 -12.48 -8.36 -1.44
CA PRO A 266 -13.07 -9.66 -1.74
C PRO A 266 -13.84 -9.67 -3.07
N ARG A 267 -13.84 -10.84 -3.74
CA ARG A 267 -14.73 -11.18 -4.87
C ARG A 267 -16.19 -10.85 -4.57
N GLN A 268 -16.59 -10.92 -3.31
CA GLN A 268 -17.94 -10.58 -2.87
C GLN A 268 -18.38 -9.17 -3.28
N ASN A 269 -17.47 -8.18 -3.31
CA ASN A 269 -17.76 -6.83 -3.79
C ASN A 269 -18.21 -6.81 -5.26
N ARG A 270 -17.79 -7.81 -6.04
CA ARG A 270 -18.01 -7.93 -7.49
C ARG A 270 -19.17 -8.88 -7.83
N VAL A 271 -19.91 -9.36 -6.83
CA VAL A 271 -21.15 -10.14 -7.03
C VAL A 271 -22.24 -9.20 -7.58
N PRO A 272 -23.05 -9.61 -8.57
CA PRO A 272 -24.12 -8.76 -9.08
C PRO A 272 -25.18 -8.39 -8.02
N GLY A 273 -25.68 -7.17 -8.06
CA GLY A 273 -26.76 -6.71 -7.17
C GLY A 273 -28.00 -7.61 -7.28
N GLY A 274 -28.60 -7.93 -6.13
CA GLY A 274 -29.73 -8.85 -6.00
C GLY A 274 -29.37 -10.34 -6.05
N ALA A 275 -28.12 -10.70 -6.36
CA ALA A 275 -27.67 -12.08 -6.28
C ALA A 275 -27.40 -12.50 -4.82
N SER A 276 -27.52 -13.79 -4.53
CA SER A 276 -27.20 -14.34 -3.20
C SER A 276 -25.69 -14.33 -2.97
N LEU A 277 -25.26 -13.75 -1.85
CA LEU A 277 -23.86 -13.75 -1.42
C LEU A 277 -23.39 -15.19 -1.15
N TYR A 278 -24.20 -15.95 -0.43
CA TYR A 278 -23.92 -17.35 -0.12
C TYR A 278 -23.82 -18.23 -1.36
N ALA A 279 -24.76 -18.12 -2.31
CA ALA A 279 -24.71 -18.93 -3.53
C ALA A 279 -23.47 -18.57 -4.37
N SER A 280 -23.09 -17.30 -4.40
CA SER A 280 -21.85 -16.84 -5.03
C SER A 280 -20.62 -17.42 -4.34
N LEU A 281 -20.57 -17.40 -2.99
CA LEU A 281 -19.49 -18.01 -2.22
C LEU A 281 -19.41 -19.53 -2.46
N GLN A 282 -20.55 -20.23 -2.54
CA GLN A 282 -20.56 -21.65 -2.91
C GLN A 282 -19.97 -21.90 -4.30
N GLN A 283 -20.22 -21.02 -5.27
CA GLN A 283 -19.55 -21.09 -6.57
C GLN A 283 -18.05 -20.82 -6.43
N GLN A 284 -17.64 -19.85 -5.61
CA GLN A 284 -16.22 -19.58 -5.34
C GLN A 284 -15.50 -20.78 -4.74
N GLN A 285 -16.17 -21.60 -3.93
CA GLN A 285 -15.61 -22.84 -3.38
C GLN A 285 -15.29 -23.92 -4.45
N LEU A 286 -15.74 -23.74 -5.69
CA LEU A 286 -15.34 -24.59 -6.81
C LEU A 286 -14.02 -24.13 -7.46
N ASP A 287 -13.56 -22.90 -7.18
CA ASP A 287 -12.22 -22.43 -7.58
C ASP A 287 -11.19 -22.96 -6.58
N LEU A 288 -10.39 -23.94 -7.02
CA LEU A 288 -9.42 -24.62 -6.17
C LEU A 288 -8.29 -23.71 -5.63
N ARG A 289 -8.12 -22.49 -6.16
CA ARG A 289 -7.18 -21.53 -5.56
C ARG A 289 -7.65 -21.02 -4.21
N THR A 290 -8.97 -20.93 -4.01
CA THR A 290 -9.61 -20.32 -2.84
C THR A 290 -10.55 -21.27 -2.11
N ALA A 291 -10.68 -22.51 -2.60
CA ALA A 291 -11.55 -23.52 -2.01
C ALA A 291 -11.01 -23.95 -0.65
N CYS A 292 -11.88 -23.91 0.36
CA CYS A 292 -11.51 -24.19 1.74
C CYS A 292 -11.28 -25.67 2.04
N GLY A 293 -11.98 -26.59 1.38
CA GLY A 293 -11.82 -28.03 1.61
C GLY A 293 -11.79 -28.40 3.09
N ASN A 294 -10.72 -29.07 3.53
CA ASN A 294 -10.42 -29.37 4.94
C ASN A 294 -9.25 -28.52 5.48
N ASP A 295 -8.93 -27.41 4.84
CA ASP A 295 -7.82 -26.55 5.21
C ASP A 295 -8.20 -25.64 6.38
N ILE A 296 -7.53 -25.82 7.52
CA ILE A 296 -7.72 -25.01 8.72
C ILE A 296 -7.35 -23.53 8.51
N LEU A 297 -6.56 -23.21 7.48
CA LEU A 297 -6.17 -21.85 7.13
C LEU A 297 -7.13 -21.18 6.14
N CYS A 298 -8.26 -21.82 5.82
CA CYS A 298 -9.32 -21.28 4.99
C CYS A 298 -9.77 -19.89 5.44
N THR A 299 -9.86 -18.97 4.48
CA THR A 299 -10.28 -17.56 4.63
C THR A 299 -11.72 -17.29 4.30
N THR A 300 -12.39 -18.25 3.64
CA THR A 300 -13.72 -18.05 3.05
C THR A 300 -14.70 -19.17 3.41
N PRO A 301 -14.74 -19.66 4.67
CA PRO A 301 -15.59 -20.80 5.01
C PRO A 301 -17.06 -20.44 4.82
N PRO A 302 -17.86 -21.26 4.11
CA PRO A 302 -19.26 -20.98 3.89
C PRO A 302 -20.04 -20.92 5.21
N PRO A 303 -20.81 -19.84 5.49
CA PRO A 303 -21.51 -19.68 6.75
C PRO A 303 -22.73 -20.62 6.86
N PRO A 304 -23.15 -21.02 8.08
CA PRO A 304 -24.38 -21.78 8.29
C PRO A 304 -25.66 -21.01 7.92
N LYS A 305 -25.63 -19.67 7.99
CA LYS A 305 -26.78 -18.79 7.74
C LYS A 305 -26.76 -18.30 6.28
N ASN A 306 -27.89 -18.44 5.58
CA ASN A 306 -27.96 -18.13 4.15
C ASN A 306 -29.33 -17.55 3.72
N SER A 307 -29.39 -16.24 3.50
CA SER A 307 -30.46 -15.61 2.69
C SER A 307 -30.13 -14.18 2.26
N VAL A 308 -28.90 -13.72 2.50
CA VAL A 308 -28.52 -12.33 2.23
C VAL A 308 -28.23 -12.16 0.74
N LEU A 309 -28.88 -11.15 0.17
CA LEU A 309 -28.66 -10.71 -1.20
C LEU A 309 -27.71 -9.52 -1.20
N HIS A 310 -26.92 -9.39 -2.26
CA HIS A 310 -26.10 -8.20 -2.45
C HIS A 310 -27.01 -6.99 -2.67
N GLY A 311 -27.02 -6.07 -1.72
CA GLY A 311 -27.76 -4.81 -1.78
C GLY A 311 -26.85 -3.59 -1.99
N ASN A 312 -27.43 -2.43 -1.76
CA ASN A 312 -26.71 -1.16 -1.73
C ASN A 312 -26.43 -0.72 -0.29
N ASN A 313 -25.36 0.04 -0.12
CA ASN A 313 -24.96 0.69 1.11
C ASN A 313 -25.75 2.00 1.35
N LYS A 314 -25.42 2.74 2.41
CA LYS A 314 -26.08 4.02 2.76
C LYS A 314 -25.86 5.15 1.76
N SER A 315 -24.83 5.06 0.94
CA SER A 315 -24.54 5.99 -0.15
C SER A 315 -25.21 5.58 -1.47
N ASN A 316 -26.14 4.61 -1.44
CA ASN A 316 -26.84 4.06 -2.61
C ASN A 316 -25.93 3.41 -3.67
N THR A 317 -24.69 3.08 -3.33
CA THR A 317 -23.79 2.29 -4.18
C THR A 317 -23.82 0.82 -3.75
N PRO A 318 -23.37 -0.14 -4.58
CA PRO A 318 -23.23 -1.53 -4.15
C PRO A 318 -22.46 -1.64 -2.82
N THR A 319 -22.92 -2.51 -1.93
CA THR A 319 -22.28 -2.71 -0.62
C THR A 319 -20.90 -3.31 -0.77
N LEU A 320 -19.95 -2.80 0.01
CA LEU A 320 -18.61 -3.36 0.09
C LEU A 320 -18.47 -4.23 1.35
N TYR A 321 -17.55 -5.19 1.32
CA TYR A 321 -17.34 -6.20 2.35
C TYR A 321 -15.84 -6.33 2.63
N ALA A 322 -15.49 -6.61 3.88
CA ALA A 322 -14.09 -6.83 4.26
C ALA A 322 -13.57 -8.17 3.74
N TYR A 323 -14.43 -9.20 3.69
CA TYR A 323 -14.10 -10.57 3.32
C TYR A 323 -15.23 -11.25 2.51
N ASN A 324 -14.95 -12.41 1.91
CA ASN A 324 -15.98 -13.28 1.29
C ASN A 324 -16.75 -14.05 2.37
N ASP A 325 -17.58 -13.35 3.14
CA ASP A 325 -18.29 -13.94 4.29
C ASP A 325 -19.56 -14.73 3.92
N GLY A 326 -20.14 -14.52 2.73
CA GLY A 326 -21.36 -15.17 2.25
C GLY A 326 -22.66 -14.81 2.99
N ASP A 327 -22.59 -14.13 4.14
CA ASP A 327 -23.73 -13.74 4.97
C ASP A 327 -23.85 -12.22 5.18
N GLY A 328 -22.95 -11.43 4.59
CA GLY A 328 -22.93 -9.98 4.65
C GLY A 328 -22.59 -9.39 6.02
N SER A 329 -22.06 -10.21 6.94
CA SER A 329 -21.70 -9.80 8.30
C SER A 329 -20.54 -8.79 8.38
N THR A 330 -19.73 -8.69 7.31
CA THR A 330 -18.57 -7.82 7.15
C THR A 330 -18.85 -6.60 6.26
N ALA A 331 -20.11 -6.33 5.96
CA ALA A 331 -20.54 -5.19 5.16
C ALA A 331 -20.17 -3.84 5.79
N TYR A 332 -19.66 -2.91 4.98
CA TYR A 332 -19.34 -1.54 5.37
C TYR A 332 -19.76 -0.51 4.30
N ASP A 333 -19.85 0.76 4.71
CA ASP A 333 -20.19 1.88 3.82
C ASP A 333 -18.95 2.64 3.37
N VAL A 334 -17.96 2.76 4.25
CA VAL A 334 -16.72 3.50 4.04
C VAL A 334 -15.52 2.73 4.59
N GLU A 335 -14.37 2.89 3.96
CA GLU A 335 -13.12 2.16 4.24
C GLU A 335 -12.00 3.16 4.54
N TYR A 336 -11.20 2.89 5.57
CA TYR A 336 -10.06 3.69 5.96
C TYR A 336 -8.83 2.80 6.21
N PRO A 337 -7.74 2.94 5.43
CA PRO A 337 -6.45 2.38 5.79
C PRO A 337 -5.88 3.13 7.01
N VAL A 338 -5.35 2.38 7.98
CA VAL A 338 -4.73 2.90 9.20
C VAL A 338 -3.44 2.13 9.45
N GLN A 339 -2.32 2.73 9.07
CA GLN A 339 -1.01 2.23 9.44
C GLN A 339 -0.56 2.87 10.74
N ILE A 340 -0.21 2.04 11.72
CA ILE A 340 0.41 2.46 12.97
C ILE A 340 1.92 2.37 12.79
N HIS A 341 2.60 3.48 13.10
CA HIS A 341 4.05 3.53 13.14
C HIS A 341 4.57 4.49 14.23
N GLY A 342 5.88 4.45 14.51
CA GLY A 342 6.51 5.08 15.65
C GLY A 342 7.95 5.47 15.31
N PHE A 343 8.33 6.71 15.60
CA PHE A 343 9.66 7.24 15.33
C PHE A 343 10.40 7.68 16.59
N ASP A 344 11.67 7.30 16.65
CA ASP A 344 12.68 7.81 17.57
C ASP A 344 13.45 8.95 16.88
N PRO A 345 13.21 10.22 17.23
CA PRO A 345 13.87 11.35 16.59
C PRO A 345 15.40 11.32 16.65
N ASN A 346 15.99 10.71 17.70
CA ASN A 346 17.43 10.58 17.79
C ASN A 346 17.96 9.57 16.77
N PHE A 347 17.24 8.46 16.57
CA PHE A 347 17.61 7.46 15.56
C PHE A 347 17.63 8.09 14.15
N HIS A 348 16.60 8.88 13.80
CA HIS A 348 16.54 9.56 12.50
C HIS A 348 17.62 10.64 12.35
N PHE A 349 17.93 11.39 13.42
CA PHE A 349 19.02 12.37 13.39
C PHE A 349 20.39 11.70 13.19
N VAL A 350 20.64 10.59 13.88
CA VAL A 350 21.88 9.79 13.75
C VAL A 350 21.98 9.19 12.35
N GLY A 351 20.90 8.59 11.84
CA GLY A 351 20.80 8.06 10.48
C GLY A 351 20.95 9.12 9.39
N MET A 352 20.75 10.40 9.69
CA MET A 352 21.09 11.50 8.79
C MET A 352 22.56 11.95 8.88
N THR A 353 23.27 11.66 9.98
CA THR A 353 24.57 12.30 10.32
C THR A 353 25.81 11.39 10.27
N PHE A 354 25.77 10.30 9.50
CA PHE A 354 26.92 9.40 9.24
C PHE A 354 27.48 8.70 10.51
N ASN A 355 26.67 8.57 11.55
CA ASN A 355 27.06 7.95 12.82
C ASN A 355 26.39 6.57 12.95
N PRO A 356 27.01 5.59 13.64
CA PRO A 356 26.37 4.30 13.89
C PRO A 356 25.08 4.45 14.69
N GLU A 357 24.00 3.83 14.22
CA GLU A 357 22.69 3.87 14.83
C GLU A 357 22.61 3.00 16.10
N PRO A 358 22.19 3.55 17.25
CA PRO A 358 22.17 2.82 18.53
C PRO A 358 20.87 2.01 18.71
N PHE A 359 20.74 0.89 18.00
CA PHE A 359 19.53 0.05 18.03
C PHE A 359 19.05 -0.38 19.42
N THR A 360 19.96 -0.53 20.40
CA THR A 360 19.61 -0.93 21.78
C THR A 360 18.93 0.17 22.57
N ASP A 361 19.12 1.43 22.17
CA ASP A 361 18.65 2.62 22.89
C ASP A 361 17.45 3.25 22.18
N MET A 362 16.96 2.62 21.10
CA MET A 362 15.86 3.09 20.28
C MET A 362 14.58 3.20 21.10
N LYS A 363 14.00 4.41 21.10
CA LYS A 363 12.83 4.77 21.89
C LYS A 363 11.94 5.72 21.12
N ASP A 364 10.79 5.23 20.69
CA ASP A 364 9.82 6.06 19.97
C ASP A 364 9.32 7.23 20.83
N LYS A 365 9.11 8.36 20.17
CA LYS A 365 8.66 9.64 20.76
C LYS A 365 7.55 10.28 19.92
N PHE A 366 7.48 9.94 18.65
CA PHE A 366 6.36 10.29 17.78
C PHE A 366 5.63 9.01 17.44
N PHE A 367 4.39 8.90 17.89
CA PHE A 367 3.52 7.77 17.57
C PHE A 367 2.45 8.25 16.59
N MET A 368 2.24 7.50 15.52
CA MET A 368 1.60 8.00 14.31
C MET A 368 0.53 7.06 13.79
N LEU A 369 -0.57 7.65 13.32
CA LEU A 369 -1.55 7.00 12.46
C LEU A 369 -1.38 7.59 11.07
N ASN A 370 -1.16 6.73 10.07
CA ASN A 370 -0.84 7.14 8.70
C ASN A 370 0.26 8.21 8.66
N GLY A 371 1.31 8.02 9.47
CA GLY A 371 2.50 8.89 9.46
C GLY A 371 2.26 10.25 10.11
N ARG A 372 1.10 10.46 10.74
CA ARG A 372 0.73 11.71 11.40
C ARG A 372 0.46 11.46 12.88
N SER A 373 0.92 12.39 13.72
CA SER A 373 0.49 12.44 15.12
C SER A 373 -0.61 13.49 15.28
N TYR A 374 -1.51 13.31 16.23
CA TYR A 374 -2.54 14.32 16.53
C TYR A 374 -1.85 15.67 16.88
N PRO A 375 -2.38 16.82 16.41
CA PRO A 375 -3.66 17.03 15.72
C PRO A 375 -3.63 16.86 14.18
N ASP A 376 -2.51 16.47 13.58
CA ASP A 376 -2.41 16.38 12.12
C ASP A 376 -3.20 15.19 11.53
N THR A 377 -3.53 14.20 12.36
CA THR A 377 -4.38 13.05 12.00
C THR A 377 -5.78 13.46 11.55
N VAL A 378 -6.30 14.59 12.06
CA VAL A 378 -7.64 15.11 11.70
C VAL A 378 -7.62 16.11 10.53
N ASN A 379 -6.43 16.51 10.06
CA ASN A 379 -6.32 17.36 8.88
C ASN A 379 -6.67 16.54 7.63
N PRO A 380 -7.76 16.85 6.88
CA PRO A 380 -8.19 16.04 5.76
C PRO A 380 -7.27 16.13 4.53
N ASN A 381 -6.37 17.11 4.49
CA ASN A 381 -5.50 17.33 3.33
C ASN A 381 -4.19 16.55 3.45
N ALA A 382 -3.57 16.23 2.31
CA ALA A 382 -2.20 15.75 2.26
C ALA A 382 -1.22 16.77 2.87
N LEU A 383 -0.24 16.31 3.65
CA LEU A 383 0.80 17.17 4.21
C LEU A 383 2.03 17.17 3.32
N SER A 384 2.61 18.35 3.14
CA SER A 384 3.85 18.55 2.41
C SER A 384 4.97 19.02 3.35
N THR A 385 6.16 18.46 3.18
CA THR A 385 7.35 18.82 3.94
C THR A 385 8.40 19.43 3.00
N PRO A 386 8.96 20.62 3.32
CA PRO A 386 10.12 21.15 2.61
C PRO A 386 11.32 20.22 2.76
N ALA A 387 11.91 19.80 1.65
CA ALA A 387 13.17 19.07 1.67
C ALA A 387 14.38 20.02 1.79
N ALA A 388 15.59 19.47 1.82
CA ALA A 388 16.84 20.23 1.94
C ALA A 388 17.09 21.23 0.78
N ASP A 389 16.44 21.03 -0.37
CA ASP A 389 16.48 21.96 -1.51
C ASP A 389 15.44 23.11 -1.42
N GLY A 390 14.64 23.14 -0.35
CA GLY A 390 13.60 24.13 -0.12
C GLY A 390 12.29 23.87 -0.88
N VAL A 391 12.20 22.77 -1.64
CA VAL A 391 10.97 22.39 -2.36
C VAL A 391 10.10 21.54 -1.45
N ALA A 392 8.84 21.97 -1.27
CA ALA A 392 7.83 21.20 -0.54
C ALA A 392 7.37 20.01 -1.39
N ARG A 393 7.40 18.81 -0.79
CA ARG A 393 6.93 17.55 -1.40
C ARG A 393 5.89 16.92 -0.48
N PHE A 394 4.87 16.28 -1.04
CA PHE A 394 3.92 15.52 -0.23
C PHE A 394 4.63 14.35 0.44
N SER A 395 4.59 14.29 1.76
CA SER A 395 5.30 13.29 2.56
C SER A 395 4.36 12.44 3.41
N GLN A 396 3.21 12.98 3.82
CA GLN A 396 2.22 12.25 4.60
C GLN A 396 0.85 12.42 3.92
N PRO A 397 0.56 11.62 2.88
CA PRO A 397 -0.62 11.84 2.03
C PRO A 397 -1.95 11.50 2.72
N LEU A 398 -1.94 10.53 3.64
CA LEU A 398 -3.17 9.97 4.21
C LEU A 398 -3.56 10.60 5.55
N PRO A 399 -4.79 11.11 5.70
CA PRO A 399 -5.34 11.45 7.01
C PRO A 399 -5.77 10.19 7.76
N THR A 400 -6.14 10.33 9.04
CA THR A 400 -6.83 9.29 9.80
C THR A 400 -8.17 9.79 10.36
N LEU A 401 -8.72 10.86 9.80
CA LEU A 401 -10.07 11.33 10.14
C LEU A 401 -11.10 10.32 9.63
N ILE A 402 -11.91 9.77 10.54
CA ILE A 402 -12.89 8.74 10.20
C ILE A 402 -14.28 9.37 10.13
N ASN A 403 -14.83 9.50 8.93
CA ASN A 403 -16.21 9.97 8.72
C ASN A 403 -17.12 8.76 8.50
N ILE A 404 -18.18 8.62 9.30
CA ILE A 404 -19.16 7.53 9.21
C ILE A 404 -20.54 8.12 8.90
N PRO A 405 -21.26 7.68 7.85
CA PRO A 405 -22.63 8.13 7.63
C PRO A 405 -23.54 7.62 8.77
N ALA A 406 -24.45 8.46 9.24
CA ALA A 406 -25.37 8.11 10.31
C ALA A 406 -26.21 6.88 9.91
N GLY A 407 -26.25 5.88 10.79
CA GLY A 407 -26.89 4.60 10.48
C GLY A 407 -26.02 3.65 9.65
N GLY A 408 -24.77 4.01 9.34
CA GLY A 408 -23.83 3.23 8.55
C GLY A 408 -22.66 2.68 9.38
N ARG A 409 -21.63 2.19 8.67
CA ARG A 409 -20.45 1.51 9.23
C ARG A 409 -19.17 1.90 8.50
N ALA A 410 -18.08 2.01 9.25
CA ALA A 410 -16.74 2.17 8.70
C ALA A 410 -15.89 0.92 8.93
N LEU A 411 -15.22 0.44 7.89
CA LEU A 411 -14.13 -0.52 8.00
C LEU A 411 -12.82 0.23 8.22
N LEU A 412 -12.13 -0.11 9.31
CA LEU A 412 -10.75 0.26 9.55
C LEU A 412 -9.87 -0.94 9.18
N ARG A 413 -8.98 -0.73 8.23
CA ARG A 413 -7.94 -1.68 7.87
C ARG A 413 -6.69 -1.29 8.62
N ILE A 414 -6.40 -1.97 9.72
CA ILE A 414 -5.34 -1.56 10.63
C ILE A 414 -4.13 -2.48 10.44
N SER A 415 -2.95 -1.90 10.27
CA SER A 415 -1.67 -2.62 10.26
C SER A 415 -0.70 -1.91 11.19
N ASP A 416 0.06 -2.67 11.97
CA ASP A 416 1.09 -2.14 12.86
C ASP A 416 2.47 -2.57 12.37
N LEU A 417 3.34 -1.60 12.11
CA LEU A 417 4.73 -1.81 11.70
C LEU A 417 5.72 -1.13 12.66
N ASP A 418 5.30 -0.85 13.90
CA ASP A 418 6.22 -0.39 14.95
C ASP A 418 7.35 -1.38 15.19
N VAL A 419 8.57 -0.84 15.29
CA VAL A 419 9.77 -1.65 15.55
C VAL A 419 9.99 -1.85 17.05
N THR A 420 9.53 -0.92 17.89
CA THR A 420 9.94 -0.89 19.31
C THR A 420 8.84 -1.10 20.34
N GLU A 421 7.57 -0.85 19.99
CA GLU A 421 6.47 -0.87 20.95
C GLU A 421 5.27 -1.68 20.45
N TYR A 422 4.43 -2.14 21.39
CA TYR A 422 3.10 -2.65 21.08
C TYR A 422 2.10 -1.51 21.17
N GLN A 423 1.19 -1.45 20.22
CA GLN A 423 0.22 -0.36 20.14
C GLN A 423 -1.18 -0.82 20.52
N THR A 424 -1.83 0.00 21.35
CA THR A 424 -3.23 -0.21 21.73
C THR A 424 -4.05 0.95 21.19
N LEU A 425 -5.13 0.65 20.48
CA LEU A 425 -6.14 1.65 20.10
C LEU A 425 -7.45 1.34 20.80
N ALA A 426 -8.12 2.38 21.26
CA ALA A 426 -9.40 2.31 21.95
C ALA A 426 -10.42 3.27 21.33
N SER A 427 -11.67 2.81 21.30
CA SER A 427 -12.84 3.61 20.93
C SER A 427 -13.91 3.42 22.01
N LEU A 428 -14.01 4.39 22.92
CA LEU A 428 -14.97 4.32 24.04
C LEU A 428 -16.40 4.68 23.63
N GLY A 429 -16.59 5.36 22.51
CA GLY A 429 -17.89 5.81 22.03
C GLY A 429 -18.60 4.81 21.11
N ILE A 430 -17.86 4.30 20.12
CA ILE A 430 -18.37 3.35 19.12
C ILE A 430 -17.63 2.03 19.30
N PRO A 431 -18.31 0.95 19.76
CA PRO A 431 -17.66 -0.35 19.92
C PRO A 431 -17.05 -0.83 18.61
N MET A 432 -15.84 -1.38 18.71
CA MET A 432 -15.15 -2.03 17.62
C MET A 432 -15.64 -3.46 17.49
N ARG A 433 -16.02 -3.87 16.28
CA ARG A 433 -16.22 -5.29 15.94
C ARG A 433 -15.02 -5.77 15.13
N VAL A 434 -14.21 -6.65 15.71
CA VAL A 434 -13.07 -7.25 14.99
C VAL A 434 -13.62 -8.34 14.08
N VAL A 435 -13.36 -8.21 12.78
CA VAL A 435 -13.86 -9.13 11.75
C VAL A 435 -12.77 -9.98 11.10
N GLY A 436 -11.52 -9.52 11.14
CA GLY A 436 -10.38 -10.26 10.64
C GLY A 436 -9.09 -9.91 11.39
N VAL A 437 -8.16 -10.85 11.40
CA VAL A 437 -6.82 -10.69 11.99
C VAL A 437 -5.81 -11.31 11.03
N ASN A 438 -4.71 -10.60 10.75
CA ASN A 438 -3.63 -11.05 9.88
C ASN A 438 -4.13 -11.54 8.51
N ALA A 439 -4.97 -10.71 7.88
CA ALA A 439 -5.65 -11.01 6.60
C ALA A 439 -6.48 -12.31 6.59
N ARG A 440 -7.00 -12.74 7.75
CA ARG A 440 -7.88 -13.90 7.86
C ARG A 440 -9.21 -13.50 8.49
N LEU A 441 -10.31 -13.88 7.83
CA LEU A 441 -11.67 -13.73 8.33
C LEU A 441 -11.84 -14.53 9.64
N LEU A 442 -12.43 -13.92 10.68
CA LEU A 442 -12.71 -14.59 11.94
C LEU A 442 -13.93 -15.53 11.83
N ARG A 443 -13.69 -16.71 11.27
CA ARG A 443 -14.66 -17.80 11.14
C ARG A 443 -13.99 -19.13 11.45
N ASP A 444 -14.76 -20.06 12.01
CA ASP A 444 -14.30 -21.45 12.12
C ASP A 444 -14.52 -22.23 10.82
N MET A 445 -14.01 -23.47 10.77
CA MET A 445 -14.19 -24.37 9.63
C MET A 445 -15.64 -24.76 9.34
N SER A 446 -16.55 -24.57 10.30
CA SER A 446 -17.98 -24.78 10.11
C SER A 446 -18.69 -23.49 9.65
N GLY A 447 -17.94 -22.41 9.40
CA GLY A 447 -18.44 -21.10 9.01
C GLY A 447 -19.11 -20.32 10.14
N ASN A 448 -18.97 -20.75 11.40
CA ASN A 448 -19.53 -20.04 12.54
C ASN A 448 -18.78 -18.72 12.75
N ASP A 449 -19.55 -17.68 13.05
CA ASP A 449 -19.06 -16.32 13.33
C ASP A 449 -18.24 -16.31 14.63
N LEU A 450 -16.93 -16.03 14.51
CA LEU A 450 -16.02 -15.84 15.65
C LEU A 450 -15.72 -14.37 15.92
N THR A 451 -16.37 -13.45 15.20
CA THR A 451 -16.19 -12.01 15.41
C THR A 451 -16.61 -11.62 16.82
N TYR A 452 -15.92 -10.65 17.39
CA TYR A 452 -16.16 -10.18 18.75
C TYR A 452 -16.18 -8.66 18.80
N LYS A 453 -16.89 -8.14 19.80
CA LYS A 453 -16.92 -6.71 20.09
C LYS A 453 -15.95 -6.39 21.21
N THR A 454 -15.25 -5.27 21.06
CA THR A 454 -14.30 -4.75 22.04
C THR A 454 -14.32 -3.22 22.01
N ASN A 455 -13.80 -2.60 23.06
CA ASN A 455 -13.54 -1.16 23.09
C ASN A 455 -12.05 -0.86 22.88
N SER A 456 -11.19 -1.87 22.85
CA SER A 456 -9.76 -1.74 22.62
C SER A 456 -9.20 -2.93 21.85
N ILE A 457 -8.22 -2.67 21.00
CA ILE A 457 -7.40 -3.66 20.31
C ILE A 457 -5.93 -3.37 20.63
N THR A 458 -5.13 -4.41 20.78
CA THR A 458 -3.68 -4.32 20.95
C THR A 458 -3.02 -5.14 19.86
N MET A 459 -2.04 -4.56 19.18
CA MET A 459 -1.25 -5.18 18.13
C MET A 459 0.23 -4.98 18.43
N GLY A 460 1.06 -5.90 17.98
CA GLY A 460 2.49 -5.68 17.85
C GLY A 460 2.88 -5.36 16.41
N GLY A 461 4.11 -4.86 16.24
CA GLY A 461 4.74 -4.75 14.93
C GLY A 461 4.69 -6.07 14.16
N GLY A 462 4.17 -6.03 12.94
CA GLY A 462 3.97 -7.19 12.09
C GLY A 462 2.59 -7.86 12.23
N GLU A 463 1.59 -7.17 12.80
CA GLU A 463 0.21 -7.64 12.88
C GLU A 463 -0.76 -6.73 12.12
N SER A 464 -1.89 -7.30 11.68
CA SER A 464 -3.00 -6.54 11.10
C SER A 464 -4.35 -6.96 11.65
N MET A 465 -5.30 -6.02 11.68
CA MET A 465 -6.68 -6.26 12.09
C MET A 465 -7.66 -5.49 11.22
N ASP A 466 -8.74 -6.16 10.83
CA ASP A 466 -9.89 -5.54 10.18
C ASP A 466 -11.00 -5.32 11.19
N VAL A 467 -11.38 -4.05 11.38
CA VAL A 467 -12.28 -3.64 12.46
C VAL A 467 -13.41 -2.79 11.90
N ILE A 468 -14.64 -3.15 12.25
CA ILE A 468 -15.83 -2.39 11.87
C ILE A 468 -16.27 -1.52 13.05
N LEU A 469 -16.34 -0.21 12.82
CA LEU A 469 -17.05 0.74 13.66
C LEU A 469 -18.51 0.81 13.21
N ASP A 470 -19.43 0.40 14.08
CA ASP A 470 -20.85 0.27 13.75
C ASP A 470 -21.67 1.42 14.34
N ALA A 471 -22.00 2.40 13.49
CA ALA A 471 -22.86 3.55 13.82
C ALA A 471 -24.32 3.33 13.37
N SER A 472 -24.78 2.09 13.21
CA SER A 472 -26.13 1.78 12.72
C SER A 472 -27.26 2.20 13.66
N ASP A 473 -26.99 2.29 14.96
CA ASP A 473 -27.96 2.75 15.97
C ASP A 473 -28.05 4.28 15.99
N THR A 474 -28.90 4.82 15.12
CA THR A 474 -29.17 6.25 15.00
C THR A 474 -29.75 6.89 16.26
N THR A 475 -30.14 6.13 17.30
CA THR A 475 -30.53 6.71 18.58
C THR A 475 -29.33 7.09 19.43
N LYS A 476 -28.20 6.37 19.26
CA LYS A 476 -26.94 6.61 19.98
C LYS A 476 -25.97 7.49 19.20
N TYR A 477 -25.92 7.30 17.88
CA TYR A 477 -24.95 7.94 16.99
C TYR A 477 -25.67 8.98 16.12
N GLN A 478 -25.86 10.17 16.70
CA GLN A 478 -26.52 11.28 16.01
C GLN A 478 -25.54 11.99 15.06
N PRO A 479 -26.01 12.46 13.88
CA PRO A 479 -25.22 13.36 13.04
C PRO A 479 -24.65 14.55 13.83
N GLY A 480 -23.39 14.89 13.57
CA GLY A 480 -22.62 15.92 14.28
C GLY A 480 -21.95 15.44 15.58
N ALA A 481 -22.17 14.19 16.00
CA ALA A 481 -21.43 13.62 17.12
C ALA A 481 -19.97 13.32 16.72
N ILE A 482 -19.05 13.64 17.63
CA ILE A 482 -17.62 13.36 17.48
C ILE A 482 -17.21 12.40 18.60
N TYR A 483 -16.58 11.30 18.20
CA TYR A 483 -15.92 10.33 19.07
C TYR A 483 -14.43 10.28 18.77
N TYR A 484 -13.68 9.50 19.53
CA TYR A 484 -12.24 9.37 19.37
C TYR A 484 -11.84 7.92 19.19
N LEU A 485 -10.86 7.71 18.32
CA LEU A 485 -10.04 6.51 18.27
C LEU A 485 -8.65 6.92 18.74
N TYR A 486 -8.18 6.36 19.84
CA TYR A 486 -6.95 6.85 20.48
C TYR A 486 -6.28 5.76 21.31
N THR A 487 -4.99 5.94 21.59
CA THR A 487 -4.26 5.06 22.50
C THR A 487 -4.55 5.35 23.97
N PRO A 488 -4.85 4.34 24.81
CA PRO A 488 -4.94 4.53 26.25
C PRO A 488 -3.57 4.67 26.93
N ASN A 489 -2.46 4.43 26.21
CA ASN A 489 -1.11 4.60 26.72
C ASN A 489 -0.79 6.10 26.78
N LEU A 490 -0.64 6.64 27.99
CA LEU A 490 -0.51 8.09 28.21
C LEU A 490 0.73 8.67 27.51
N ASP A 491 1.83 7.94 27.50
CA ASP A 491 3.09 8.32 26.87
C ASP A 491 3.03 8.29 25.33
N HIS A 492 2.07 7.54 24.77
CA HIS A 492 1.82 7.50 23.33
C HIS A 492 0.84 8.61 22.86
N LEU A 493 0.35 9.44 23.78
CA LEU A 493 -0.45 10.65 23.52
C LEU A 493 0.41 11.92 23.55
N ALA A 494 1.59 11.85 22.95
CA ALA A 494 2.58 12.91 22.94
C ALA A 494 3.24 13.07 21.56
N ASN A 495 3.75 14.28 21.30
CA ASN A 495 4.61 14.63 20.18
C ASN A 495 5.99 14.99 20.76
N ASP A 496 6.78 13.96 21.10
CA ASP A 496 8.03 14.08 21.88
C ASP A 496 7.86 14.79 23.23
N GLN A 497 8.25 16.06 23.34
CA GLN A 497 8.18 16.85 24.58
C GLN A 497 6.79 17.47 24.83
N GLU A 498 5.88 17.40 23.86
CA GLU A 498 4.55 17.99 23.93
C GLU A 498 3.49 16.95 24.27
N ASN A 499 2.67 17.21 25.30
CA ASN A 499 1.51 16.39 25.63
C ASN A 499 0.32 16.70 24.70
N PHE A 500 -0.67 15.81 24.67
CA PHE A 500 -1.91 15.94 23.89
C PHE A 500 -1.71 15.81 22.38
N GLY A 501 -0.87 14.85 21.97
CA GLY A 501 -0.60 14.50 20.57
C GLY A 501 -0.67 12.98 20.32
N GLY A 502 0.20 12.48 19.45
CA GLY A 502 0.43 11.04 19.25
C GLY A 502 -0.71 10.28 18.58
N LEU A 503 -0.94 9.02 19.00
CA LEU A 503 -1.93 8.11 18.41
C LEU A 503 -3.35 8.46 18.85
N MET A 504 -3.90 9.49 18.21
CA MET A 504 -5.28 9.92 18.39
C MET A 504 -5.85 10.43 17.07
N THR A 505 -7.12 10.17 16.84
CA THR A 505 -7.90 10.78 15.76
C THR A 505 -9.38 10.87 16.15
N GLU A 506 -10.15 11.54 15.31
CA GLU A 506 -11.58 11.75 15.49
C GLU A 506 -12.41 10.82 14.60
N VAL A 507 -13.57 10.42 15.13
CA VAL A 507 -14.60 9.67 14.43
C VAL A 507 -15.86 10.52 14.39
N HIS A 508 -16.19 11.05 13.20
CA HIS A 508 -17.33 11.94 12.99
C HIS A 508 -18.53 11.14 12.48
N ILE A 509 -19.69 11.38 13.07
CA ILE A 509 -20.97 10.89 12.54
C ILE A 509 -21.55 11.97 11.63
N CYS A 510 -21.62 11.67 10.34
CA CYS A 510 -22.07 12.58 9.29
C CYS A 510 -23.52 12.32 8.89
N HIS A 511 -24.20 13.28 8.29
CA HIS A 511 -25.49 12.98 7.65
C HIS A 511 -25.30 12.05 6.46
N ALA A 512 -24.28 12.32 5.65
CA ALA A 512 -23.82 11.44 4.58
C ALA A 512 -22.30 11.55 4.41
N VAL A 513 -21.71 10.51 3.82
CA VAL A 513 -20.29 10.46 3.48
C VAL A 513 -20.14 10.01 2.03
N ASP A 514 -19.32 10.75 1.29
CA ASP A 514 -18.86 10.30 -0.03
C ASP A 514 -17.82 9.18 0.17
N PRO A 515 -18.07 7.95 -0.33
CA PRO A 515 -17.18 6.82 -0.09
C PRO A 515 -15.83 6.93 -0.79
N THR A 516 -15.71 7.78 -1.83
CA THR A 516 -14.47 8.05 -2.57
C THR A 516 -13.69 9.17 -1.90
N THR A 517 -14.28 10.35 -1.75
CA THR A 517 -13.57 11.54 -1.21
C THR A 517 -13.51 11.57 0.31
N LYS A 518 -14.27 10.68 0.99
CA LYS A 518 -14.46 10.65 2.45
C LYS A 518 -15.06 11.92 3.03
N SER A 519 -15.60 12.82 2.20
CA SER A 519 -16.15 14.10 2.66
C SER A 519 -17.41 13.89 3.49
N CYS A 520 -17.47 14.56 4.64
CA CYS A 520 -18.61 14.59 5.55
C CYS A 520 -19.58 15.71 5.17
N THR A 521 -20.88 15.42 5.10
CA THR A 521 -21.96 16.43 4.93
C THR A 521 -23.00 16.33 6.03
#